data_AF-A0A345Q8S6-F1
#
_entry.id   AF-A0A345Q8S6-F1
#
_cell.length_a   1.000
_cell.length_b   1.000
_cell.length_c   1.000
_cell.angle_alpha   90.00
_cell.angle_beta   90.00
_cell.angle_gamma   90.00
#
_symmetry.space_group_name_H-M   'P 1'
#
loop_
_entity.id
_entity.type
_entity.pdbx_description
1 polymer ?
#
loop_
_entity_poly.entity_id
_entity_poly.type
_entity_poly.pdbx_seq_one_letter_code
_entity_poly.pdbx_strand_id
1 'polypeptide(L)'
;MIGRVQNFRQDAIADNVADNLIVFDGECVLCSAFFRFMLRHDRAHVFQFATAQSPLGQRLYAALNLPMDDFETNLVIVDGAVFRHLDAFAAAMSMLSWPWRMLVALRWLPQGVKMPFYRVIARNRYRVFGRYDTCMLPDAAMRARFATGGF
;
A
#
# COMPACT_ATOMS: atom_id res chain seq x y z
N MET A 1 -18.90 -11.51 0.70
CA MET A 1 -18.72 -10.47 1.74
C MET A 1 -17.33 -9.90 1.57
N ILE A 2 -17.26 -8.59 1.37
CA ILE A 2 -16.17 -7.86 0.71
C ILE A 2 -15.05 -7.58 1.73
N GLY A 3 -13.79 -7.70 1.34
CA GLY A 3 -12.60 -7.41 2.15
C GLY A 3 -12.41 -5.94 2.56
N ARG A 4 -13.51 -5.19 2.72
CA ARG A 4 -13.55 -3.93 3.44
C ARG A 4 -13.40 -4.31 4.91
N VAL A 5 -12.34 -3.86 5.58
CA VAL A 5 -12.35 -3.81 7.04
C VAL A 5 -13.41 -2.75 7.40
N GLN A 6 -14.66 -3.17 7.57
CA GLN A 6 -15.73 -2.32 8.07
C GLN A 6 -15.53 -2.18 9.57
N ASN A 7 -15.61 -0.93 10.05
CA ASN A 7 -15.50 -0.52 11.45
C ASN A 7 -14.09 -0.50 12.06
N PHE A 8 -13.20 0.33 11.51
CA PHE A 8 -12.20 1.00 12.36
C PHE A 8 -12.57 2.48 12.44
N ARG A 9 -12.56 3.04 13.66
CA ARG A 9 -12.79 4.46 13.94
C ARG A 9 -11.96 5.30 12.98
N GLN A 10 -12.63 5.94 12.02
CA GLN A 10 -12.03 6.98 11.19
C GLN A 10 -11.37 8.06 12.07
N ASP A 11 -11.90 8.26 13.27
CA ASP A 11 -11.51 9.22 14.29
C ASP A 11 -10.06 9.07 14.81
N ALA A 12 -9.44 7.88 14.78
CA ALA A 12 -8.09 7.68 15.32
C ALA A 12 -6.97 8.02 14.32
N ILE A 13 -7.32 8.14 13.04
CA ILE A 13 -6.39 8.37 11.92
C ILE A 13 -6.63 9.77 11.30
N ALA A 14 -7.78 10.40 11.62
CA ALA A 14 -8.37 11.52 10.91
C ALA A 14 -7.57 12.83 10.90
N ASP A 15 -6.72 13.13 11.89
CA ASP A 15 -6.23 14.50 11.98
C ASP A 15 -5.04 14.81 11.06
N ASN A 16 -4.33 13.82 10.51
CA ASN A 16 -3.09 14.07 9.73
C ASN A 16 -2.73 13.00 8.67
N VAL A 17 -3.65 12.11 8.30
CA VAL A 17 -3.38 11.10 7.27
C VAL A 17 -4.12 11.48 6.00
N ALA A 18 -3.40 11.52 4.88
CA ALA A 18 -4.01 11.82 3.60
C ALA A 18 -5.15 10.83 3.27
N ASP A 19 -6.24 11.37 2.72
CA ASP A 19 -7.40 10.58 2.29
C ASP A 19 -7.01 9.43 1.34
N ASN A 20 -5.94 9.64 0.57
CA ASN A 20 -5.35 8.69 -0.36
C ASN A 20 -3.86 8.48 -0.03
N LEU A 21 -3.55 7.36 0.63
CA LEU A 21 -2.20 7.02 1.10
C LEU A 21 -1.83 5.58 0.72
N ILE A 22 -0.61 5.37 0.25
CA ILE A 22 -0.03 4.04 0.05
C ILE A 22 1.14 3.85 1.01
N VAL A 23 1.01 2.87 1.90
CA VAL A 23 2.10 2.42 2.77
C VAL A 23 2.70 1.13 2.20
N PHE A 24 4.02 1.12 2.03
CA PHE A 24 4.74 -0.02 1.46
C PHE A 24 5.96 -0.38 2.29
N ASP A 25 6.41 -1.64 2.20
CA ASP A 25 7.64 -2.09 2.83
C ASP A 25 8.87 -1.60 2.03
N GLY A 26 9.66 -0.70 2.62
CA GLY A 26 10.84 -0.10 2.00
C GLY A 26 12.03 -1.05 1.82
N GLU A 27 12.03 -2.20 2.50
CA GLU A 27 13.07 -3.23 2.39
C GLU A 27 12.67 -4.33 1.37
N CYS A 28 11.39 -4.43 1.01
CA CYS A 28 10.95 -5.42 0.05
C CYS A 28 11.09 -4.92 -1.39
N VAL A 29 11.81 -5.67 -2.23
CA VAL A 29 12.00 -5.35 -3.65
C VAL A 29 10.68 -5.32 -4.41
N LEU A 30 9.77 -6.27 -4.15
CA LEU A 30 8.46 -6.32 -4.78
C LEU A 30 7.59 -5.11 -4.40
N CYS A 31 7.55 -4.76 -3.11
CA CYS A 31 6.77 -3.62 -2.62
C CYS A 31 7.31 -2.31 -3.19
N SER A 32 8.63 -2.16 -3.18
CA SER A 32 9.32 -1.02 -3.79
C SER A 32 9.08 -0.92 -5.30
N ALA A 33 9.00 -2.05 -6.02
CA ALA A 33 8.65 -2.05 -7.44
C ALA A 33 7.23 -1.55 -7.68
N PHE A 34 6.27 -1.92 -6.81
CA PHE A 34 4.91 -1.39 -6.86
C PHE A 34 4.86 0.11 -6.56
N PHE A 35 5.58 0.59 -5.54
CA PHE A 35 5.73 2.02 -5.28
C PHE A 35 6.28 2.78 -6.50
N ARG A 36 7.38 2.31 -7.10
CA ARG A 36 7.95 2.92 -8.32
C ARG A 36 7.01 2.85 -9.51
N PHE A 37 6.15 1.84 -9.57
CA PHE A 37 5.09 1.77 -10.58
C PHE A 37 4.05 2.87 -10.33
N MET A 38 3.59 3.05 -9.10
CA MET A 38 2.62 4.09 -8.74
C MET A 38 3.17 5.49 -9.00
N LEU A 39 4.43 5.77 -8.63
CA LEU A 39 5.08 7.05 -8.94
C LEU A 39 5.06 7.42 -10.42
N ARG A 40 5.18 6.43 -11.31
CA ARG A 40 5.20 6.64 -12.77
C ARG A 40 3.81 6.84 -13.37
N HIS A 41 2.78 6.24 -12.77
CA HIS A 41 1.44 6.15 -13.37
C HIS A 41 0.39 7.03 -12.66
N ASP A 42 0.59 7.39 -11.39
CA ASP A 42 -0.21 8.38 -10.68
C ASP A 42 0.17 9.81 -11.11
N ARG A 43 -0.13 10.13 -12.37
CA ARG A 43 0.14 11.45 -12.98
C ARG A 43 -0.73 12.57 -12.40
N ALA A 44 -1.89 12.22 -11.86
CA ALA A 44 -2.80 13.17 -11.21
C ALA A 44 -2.39 13.44 -9.75
N HIS A 45 -1.32 12.79 -9.27
CA HIS A 45 -0.78 12.97 -7.94
C HIS A 45 -1.79 12.71 -6.81
N VAL A 46 -2.73 11.78 -7.04
CA VAL A 46 -3.83 11.46 -6.12
C VAL A 46 -3.30 10.85 -4.82
N PHE A 47 -2.24 10.04 -4.88
CA PHE A 47 -1.69 9.37 -3.71
C PHE A 47 -0.48 10.08 -3.13
N GLN A 48 -0.45 10.12 -1.80
CA GLN A 48 0.78 10.25 -1.03
C GLN A 48 1.33 8.87 -0.68
N PHE A 49 2.60 8.82 -0.26
CA PHE A 49 3.28 7.59 0.11
C PHE A 49 3.90 7.63 1.51
N ALA A 50 4.05 6.46 2.12
CA ALA A 50 4.83 6.25 3.33
C ALA A 50 5.51 4.88 3.31
N THR A 51 6.67 4.75 3.96
CA THR A 51 7.25 3.44 4.25
C THR A 51 6.62 2.86 5.52
N ALA A 52 6.50 1.54 5.60
CA ALA A 52 6.02 0.87 6.81
C ALA A 52 6.97 1.07 8.02
N GLN A 53 8.26 1.30 7.74
CA GLN A 53 9.30 1.60 8.72
C GLN A 53 9.22 3.03 9.29
N SER A 54 8.59 3.97 8.58
CA SER A 54 8.49 5.38 9.00
C SER A 54 7.62 5.55 10.26
N PRO A 55 7.77 6.66 11.01
CA PRO A 55 6.90 6.97 12.14
C PRO A 55 5.40 6.99 11.80
N LEU A 56 5.02 7.46 10.60
CA LEU A 56 3.64 7.40 10.12
C LEU A 56 3.21 5.96 9.83
N GLY A 57 4.03 5.18 9.12
CA GLY A 57 3.75 3.78 8.82
C GLY A 57 3.54 2.94 10.08
N GLN A 58 4.44 3.06 11.05
CA GLN A 58 4.35 2.38 12.34
C GLN A 58 3.06 2.76 13.10
N ARG A 59 2.73 4.06 13.18
CA ARG A 59 1.47 4.50 13.81
C ARG A 59 0.24 3.88 13.14
N LEU A 60 0.23 3.81 11.81
CA LEU A 60 -0.88 3.22 11.06
C LEU A 60 -0.98 1.71 11.31
N TYR A 61 0.13 0.98 11.30
CA TYR A 61 0.13 -0.45 11.57
C TYR A 61 -0.31 -0.76 13.01
N ALA A 62 0.15 0.02 13.99
CA ALA A 62 -0.32 -0.07 15.39
C ALA A 62 -1.83 0.21 15.50
N ALA A 63 -2.30 1.30 14.87
CA ALA A 63 -3.72 1.66 14.90
C ALA A 63 -4.61 0.59 14.25
N LEU A 64 -4.10 -0.15 13.28
CA LEU A 64 -4.79 -1.25 12.60
C LEU A 64 -4.55 -2.63 13.25
N ASN A 65 -3.82 -2.68 14.37
CA ASN A 65 -3.44 -3.91 15.06
C ASN A 65 -2.75 -4.93 14.11
N LEU A 66 -1.89 -4.42 13.22
CA LEU A 66 -1.09 -5.20 12.27
C LEU A 66 0.32 -5.48 12.84
N PRO A 67 1.01 -6.53 12.39
CA PRO A 67 2.38 -6.81 12.78
C PRO A 67 3.32 -5.66 12.39
N MET A 68 4.21 -5.28 13.30
CA MET A 68 5.12 -4.14 13.15
C MET A 68 6.51 -4.55 12.63
N ASP A 69 6.70 -5.86 12.46
CA ASP A 69 7.93 -6.56 12.06
C ASP A 69 7.75 -7.43 10.81
N ASP A 70 6.51 -7.85 10.49
CA ASP A 70 6.13 -8.47 9.22
C ASP A 70 5.05 -7.66 8.50
N PHE A 71 5.49 -6.68 7.71
CA PHE A 71 4.59 -5.74 7.06
C PHE A 71 3.79 -6.39 5.94
N GLU A 72 2.55 -5.96 5.73
CA GLU A 72 1.82 -6.28 4.48
C GLU A 72 2.61 -5.86 3.23
N THR A 73 2.32 -6.46 2.06
CA THR A 73 3.03 -6.10 0.82
C THR A 73 2.77 -4.63 0.48
N ASN A 74 1.51 -4.19 0.56
CA ASN A 74 1.10 -2.80 0.53
C ASN A 74 -0.20 -2.62 1.32
N LEU A 75 -0.31 -1.52 2.06
CA LEU A 75 -1.53 -1.03 2.69
C LEU A 75 -1.98 0.20 1.89
N VAL A 76 -3.24 0.25 1.46
CA VAL A 76 -3.75 1.35 0.64
C VAL A 76 -4.97 1.95 1.31
N ILE A 77 -4.96 3.26 1.49
CA ILE A 77 -6.09 4.05 1.96
C ILE A 77 -6.63 4.81 0.75
N VAL A 78 -7.92 4.69 0.50
CA VAL A 78 -8.65 5.46 -0.52
C VAL A 78 -9.92 5.99 0.10
N ASP A 79 -10.13 7.30 0.02
CA ASP A 79 -11.26 8.01 0.64
C ASP A 79 -11.43 7.63 2.14
N GLY A 80 -10.30 7.51 2.85
CA GLY A 80 -10.27 7.10 4.27
C GLY A 80 -10.58 5.62 4.54
N ALA A 81 -10.87 4.81 3.51
CA ALA A 81 -11.11 3.38 3.64
C ALA A 81 -9.82 2.59 3.45
N VAL A 82 -9.55 1.66 4.36
CA VAL A 82 -8.34 0.84 4.36
C VAL A 82 -8.54 -0.44 3.57
N PHE A 83 -7.64 -0.69 2.62
CA PHE A 83 -7.58 -1.87 1.78
C PHE A 83 -6.25 -2.60 1.97
N ARG A 84 -6.32 -3.94 1.90
CA ARG A 84 -5.17 -4.84 2.07
C ARG A 84 -5.09 -5.86 0.94
N HIS A 85 -3.93 -6.49 0.80
CA HIS A 85 -3.71 -7.61 -0.11
C HIS A 85 -4.06 -7.25 -1.56
N LEU A 86 -4.74 -8.15 -2.30
CA LEU A 86 -5.17 -7.86 -3.66
C LEU A 86 -6.21 -6.74 -3.74
N ASP A 87 -7.00 -6.52 -2.69
CA ASP A 87 -7.98 -5.43 -2.66
C ASP A 87 -7.28 -4.06 -2.54
N ALA A 88 -6.10 -3.99 -1.89
CA ALA A 88 -5.25 -2.78 -1.90
C ALA A 88 -4.76 -2.44 -3.30
N PHE A 89 -4.27 -3.46 -4.05
CA PHE A 89 -3.85 -3.28 -5.43
C PHE A 89 -5.02 -2.78 -6.30
N ALA A 90 -6.19 -3.42 -6.20
CA ALA A 90 -7.36 -3.02 -6.97
C ALA A 90 -7.85 -1.61 -6.62
N ALA A 91 -7.78 -1.20 -5.34
CA ALA A 91 -8.11 0.15 -4.90
C ALA A 91 -7.11 1.20 -5.41
N ALA A 92 -5.82 0.90 -5.43
CA ALA A 92 -4.83 1.80 -6.02
C ALA A 92 -5.06 1.99 -7.52
N MET A 93 -5.36 0.90 -8.25
CA MET A 93 -5.62 0.95 -9.69
C MET A 93 -6.92 1.69 -10.04
N SER A 94 -7.91 1.74 -9.15
CA SER A 94 -9.19 2.42 -9.43
C SER A 94 -9.05 3.93 -9.54
N MET A 95 -8.04 4.50 -8.89
CA MET A 95 -7.72 5.93 -8.91
C MET A 95 -6.82 6.32 -10.09
N LEU A 96 -6.25 5.35 -10.81
CA LEU A 96 -5.44 5.61 -12.00
C LEU A 96 -6.32 5.78 -13.25
N SER A 97 -5.75 6.46 -14.26
CA SER A 97 -6.36 6.60 -15.59
C SER A 97 -6.33 5.28 -16.38
N TRP A 98 -7.09 5.22 -17.48
CA TRP A 98 -6.98 4.12 -18.44
C TRP A 98 -5.55 3.96 -18.95
N PRO A 99 -5.05 2.72 -19.15
CA PRO A 99 -5.77 1.45 -19.06
C PRO A 99 -5.80 0.81 -17.66
N TRP A 100 -5.07 1.35 -16.69
CA TRP A 100 -4.86 0.73 -15.38
C TRP A 100 -6.16 0.54 -14.59
N ARG A 101 -7.13 1.44 -14.78
CA ARG A 101 -8.47 1.33 -14.20
C ARG A 101 -9.18 0.01 -14.53
N MET A 102 -8.83 -0.68 -15.62
CA MET A 102 -9.37 -2.02 -15.93
C MET A 102 -9.01 -3.06 -14.87
N LEU A 103 -7.85 -2.91 -14.21
CA LEU A 103 -7.37 -3.85 -13.19
C LEU A 103 -8.23 -3.84 -11.93
N VAL A 104 -9.17 -2.89 -11.79
CA VAL A 104 -10.24 -2.95 -10.79
C VAL A 104 -11.08 -4.22 -10.94
N ALA A 105 -11.15 -4.79 -12.16
CA ALA A 105 -11.80 -6.08 -12.40
C ALA A 105 -11.25 -7.20 -11.49
N LEU A 106 -9.99 -7.11 -11.03
CA LEU A 106 -9.43 -8.05 -10.07
C LEU A 106 -10.20 -8.09 -8.75
N ARG A 107 -10.96 -7.04 -8.41
CA ARG A 107 -11.84 -7.02 -7.24
C ARG A 107 -12.97 -8.06 -7.33
N TRP A 108 -13.35 -8.48 -8.53
CA TRP A 108 -14.39 -9.49 -8.74
C TRP A 108 -13.90 -10.93 -8.57
N LEU A 109 -12.58 -11.15 -8.44
CA LEU A 109 -12.08 -12.50 -8.16
C LEU A 109 -12.66 -13.03 -6.82
N PRO A 110 -13.05 -14.30 -6.76
CA PRO A 110 -13.54 -14.91 -5.53
C PRO A 110 -12.42 -14.96 -4.48
N GLN A 111 -12.80 -14.80 -3.21
CA GLN A 111 -11.85 -14.81 -2.09
C GLN A 111 -11.01 -16.10 -2.02
N GLY A 112 -11.62 -17.23 -2.39
CA GLY A 112 -10.95 -18.53 -2.47
C GLY A 112 -9.77 -18.58 -3.45
N VAL A 113 -9.66 -17.63 -4.39
CA VAL A 113 -8.51 -17.51 -5.30
C VAL A 113 -7.57 -16.41 -4.83
N LYS A 114 -8.11 -15.25 -4.45
CA LYS A 114 -7.30 -14.09 -4.06
C LYS A 114 -6.41 -14.35 -2.85
N MET A 115 -6.95 -14.99 -1.82
CA MET A 115 -6.25 -15.22 -0.55
C MET A 115 -5.07 -16.20 -0.69
N PRO A 116 -5.22 -17.39 -1.30
CA PRO A 116 -4.08 -18.28 -1.49
C PRO A 116 -3.03 -17.68 -2.42
N PHE A 117 -3.43 -17.00 -3.49
CA PHE A 117 -2.51 -16.29 -4.37
C PHE A 117 -1.70 -15.23 -3.60
N TYR A 118 -2.37 -14.38 -2.82
CA TYR A 118 -1.71 -13.39 -1.98
C TYR A 118 -0.75 -14.03 -0.99
N ARG A 119 -1.17 -15.10 -0.30
CA ARG A 119 -0.36 -15.80 0.70
C ARG A 119 0.91 -16.40 0.08
N VAL A 120 0.80 -16.95 -1.14
CA VAL A 120 1.96 -17.46 -1.89
C VAL A 120 2.92 -16.32 -2.20
N ILE A 121 2.44 -15.17 -2.69
CA ILE A 121 3.30 -14.01 -2.96
C ILE A 121 3.95 -13.50 -1.67
N ALA A 122 3.15 -13.22 -0.62
CA ALA A 122 3.63 -12.68 0.64
C ALA A 122 4.70 -13.58 1.28
N ARG A 123 4.49 -14.90 1.27
CA ARG A 123 5.45 -15.88 1.80
C ARG A 123 6.73 -15.99 0.97
N ASN A 124 6.64 -15.76 -0.34
CA ASN A 124 7.78 -15.91 -1.24
C ASN A 124 8.45 -14.59 -1.61
N ARG A 125 7.91 -13.42 -1.22
CA ARG A 125 8.37 -12.11 -1.68
C ARG A 125 9.87 -11.88 -1.47
N TYR A 126 10.38 -12.22 -0.30
CA TYR A 126 11.80 -12.06 0.01
C TYR A 126 12.67 -13.15 -0.62
N ARG A 127 12.13 -14.37 -0.80
CA ARG A 127 12.85 -15.48 -1.42
C ARG A 127 12.99 -15.32 -2.94
N VAL A 128 11.98 -14.74 -3.58
CA VAL A 128 11.89 -14.61 -5.05
C VAL A 128 12.40 -13.27 -5.53
N PHE A 129 12.07 -12.17 -4.83
CA PHE A 129 12.43 -10.82 -5.25
C PHE A 129 13.59 -10.23 -4.44
N GLY A 130 13.90 -10.79 -3.27
CA GLY A 130 14.97 -10.30 -2.40
C GLY A 130 14.52 -9.20 -1.43
N ARG A 131 15.52 -8.68 -0.70
CA ARG A 131 15.41 -7.50 0.15
C ARG A 131 16.43 -6.47 -0.30
N TYR A 132 16.11 -5.19 -0.10
CA TYR A 132 17.09 -4.12 -0.13
C TYR A 132 17.70 -3.97 1.26
N ASP A 133 19.03 -3.85 1.34
CA ASP A 133 19.75 -3.60 2.60
C ASP A 133 19.48 -2.20 3.17
N THR A 134 19.10 -1.26 2.30
CA THR A 134 18.71 0.11 2.65
C THR A 134 17.60 0.59 1.72
N CYS A 135 16.62 1.30 2.28
CA CYS A 135 15.55 1.89 1.47
C CYS A 135 16.15 2.97 0.55
N MET A 136 16.28 2.65 -0.75
CA MET A 136 16.81 3.60 -1.73
C MET A 136 15.76 4.66 -2.07
N LEU A 137 15.83 5.80 -1.38
CA LEU A 137 15.10 7.04 -1.67
C LEU A 137 16.05 8.13 -2.22
N PRO A 138 16.46 8.06 -3.50
CA PRO A 138 17.51 8.94 -4.02
C PRO A 138 17.04 10.34 -4.46
N ASP A 139 15.77 10.56 -4.84
CA ASP A 139 15.34 11.78 -5.55
C ASP A 139 14.45 12.72 -4.72
N ALA A 140 14.68 14.03 -4.82
CA ALA A 140 13.89 15.07 -4.16
C ALA A 140 12.44 15.12 -4.66
N ALA A 141 12.23 14.87 -5.96
CA ALA A 141 10.88 14.80 -6.53
C ALA A 141 10.10 13.60 -5.96
N MET A 142 10.77 12.48 -5.67
CA MET A 142 10.15 11.36 -4.98
C MET A 142 9.77 11.71 -3.54
N ARG A 143 10.64 12.41 -2.80
CA ARG A 143 10.34 12.83 -1.41
C ARG A 143 9.13 13.76 -1.32
N ALA A 144 8.92 14.62 -2.31
CA ALA A 144 7.75 15.50 -2.36
C ALA A 144 6.41 14.72 -2.45
N ARG A 145 6.45 13.44 -2.81
CA ARG A 145 5.27 12.56 -2.87
C ARG A 145 4.97 11.88 -1.53
N PHE A 146 5.83 12.03 -0.51
CA PHE A 146 5.64 11.40 0.79
C PHE A 146 4.77 12.25 1.71
N ALA A 147 3.96 11.58 2.51
CA ALA A 147 3.23 12.20 3.60
C ALA A 147 4.18 12.65 4.70
N THR A 148 3.76 13.62 5.52
CA THR A 148 4.53 14.10 6.67
C THR A 148 4.83 12.94 7.64
N GLY A 149 6.11 12.71 7.94
CA GLY A 149 6.57 11.59 8.77
C GLY A 149 6.49 10.22 8.07
N GLY A 150 6.33 10.18 6.74
CA GLY A 150 6.23 8.97 5.92
C GLY A 150 7.57 8.41 5.43
N PHE A 151 8.71 9.03 5.76
CA PHE A 151 10.05 8.58 5.38
C PHE A 151 10.98 8.58 6.59
#